data_AF-A0A8H7TLH5-F1
#
_entry.id   AF-A0A8H7TLH5-F1
#
_cell.length_a   1.000
_cell.length_b   1.000
_cell.length_c   1.000
_cell.angle_alpha   90.00
_cell.angle_beta   90.00
_cell.angle_gamma   90.00
#
_symmetry.space_group_name_H-M   'P 1'
#
loop_
_entity.id
_entity.type
_entity.pdbx_description
1 polymer ?
#
loop_
_entity_poly.entity_id
_entity_poly.type
_entity_poly.pdbx_seq_one_letter_code
_entity_poly.pdbx_strand_id
1 'polypeptide(L)'
;MLLTSLQTAQRLEEADIAHIRRQIEACSQLFPDHKSFNVPVSAGIASITLPSFGRKLNRITGYGMKGPVSGEELAVAEDLFKKNGVAEMGINMCPLADPSALQALTSRGFFVENFINSYARHLTDEDLKVAASAGMALIDTSKGGVAHLYIDSTLPEYRGRGLQVALLKTRLADARKAGFELASVQARPGNGSCRNIERAGFSLAYTKTWFAKSKK
;
A
#
# COMPACT_ATOMS: atom_id res chain seq x y z
N MET A 1 1.70 -24.02 -3.32
CA MET A 1 3.12 -23.73 -3.07
C MET A 1 3.18 -22.85 -1.83
N LEU A 2 3.87 -23.26 -0.77
CA LEU A 2 3.96 -22.49 0.48
C LEU A 2 4.83 -21.26 0.25
N LEU A 3 4.29 -20.06 0.47
CA LEU A 3 5.03 -18.79 0.41
C LEU A 3 6.01 -18.61 1.59
N THR A 4 6.10 -19.60 2.47
CA THR A 4 6.94 -19.60 3.68
C THR A 4 8.30 -20.28 3.45
N SER A 5 8.72 -20.47 2.19
CA SER A 5 10.03 -21.05 1.89
C SER A 5 11.16 -20.04 2.15
N LEU A 6 12.37 -20.54 2.45
CA LEU A 6 13.57 -19.70 2.55
C LEU A 6 13.81 -18.92 1.24
N GLN A 7 13.60 -19.55 0.09
CA GLN A 7 13.73 -18.91 -1.22
C GLN A 7 12.76 -17.72 -1.37
N THR A 8 11.50 -17.87 -0.94
CA THR A 8 10.52 -16.77 -0.97
C THR A 8 10.94 -15.65 -0.02
N ALA A 9 11.39 -15.97 1.19
CA ALA A 9 11.84 -14.99 2.16
C ALA A 9 13.07 -14.22 1.67
N GLN A 10 14.08 -14.90 1.12
CA GLN A 10 15.25 -14.26 0.50
C GLN A 10 14.83 -13.31 -0.63
N ARG A 11 13.90 -13.72 -1.50
CA ARG A 11 13.38 -12.86 -2.57
C ARG A 11 12.67 -11.60 -2.03
N LEU A 12 11.93 -11.71 -0.93
CA LEU A 12 11.26 -10.56 -0.30
C LEU A 12 12.26 -9.62 0.37
N GLU A 13 13.23 -10.16 1.12
CA GLU A 13 14.30 -9.38 1.75
C GLU A 13 15.18 -8.67 0.72
N GLU A 14 15.50 -9.31 -0.41
CA GLU A 14 16.20 -8.68 -1.53
C GLU A 14 15.38 -7.53 -2.15
N ALA A 15 14.06 -7.68 -2.25
CA ALA A 15 13.17 -6.61 -2.70
C ALA A 15 13.17 -5.42 -1.72
N ASP A 16 13.16 -5.69 -0.41
CA ASP A 16 13.23 -4.65 0.62
C ASP A 16 14.58 -3.92 0.62
N ILE A 17 15.71 -4.64 0.45
CA ILE A 17 17.04 -4.07 0.22
C ILE A 17 17.03 -3.15 -1.01
N ALA A 18 16.47 -3.62 -2.13
CA ALA A 18 16.40 -2.83 -3.36
C ALA A 18 15.49 -1.61 -3.22
N HIS A 19 14.44 -1.69 -2.39
CA HIS A 19 13.55 -0.57 -2.13
C HIS A 19 14.24 0.51 -1.29
N ILE A 20 14.87 0.13 -0.17
CA ILE A 20 15.55 1.11 0.69
C ILE A 20 16.73 1.76 -0.03
N ARG A 21 17.50 1.03 -0.86
CA ARG A 21 18.57 1.62 -1.68
C ARG A 21 18.08 2.78 -2.55
N ARG A 22 16.95 2.59 -3.24
CA ARG A 22 16.33 3.65 -4.06
C ARG A 22 15.84 4.82 -3.22
N GLN A 23 15.37 4.56 -2.00
CA GLN A 23 15.01 5.63 -1.07
C GLN A 23 16.24 6.44 -0.64
N ILE A 24 17.39 5.79 -0.40
CA ILE A 24 18.65 6.47 -0.10
C ILE A 24 19.14 7.32 -1.28
N GLU A 25 19.02 6.82 -2.51
CA GLU A 25 19.33 7.58 -3.73
C GLU A 25 18.45 8.83 -3.84
N ALA A 26 17.13 8.68 -3.62
CA ALA A 26 16.21 9.81 -3.60
C ALA A 26 16.52 10.80 -2.46
N CYS A 27 16.83 10.33 -1.25
CA CYS A 27 17.25 11.19 -0.15
C CYS A 27 18.51 11.98 -0.46
N SER A 28 19.49 11.36 -1.14
CA SER A 28 20.73 12.03 -1.53
C SER A 28 20.49 13.17 -2.53
N GLN A 29 19.47 13.04 -3.38
CA GLN A 29 19.09 14.09 -4.34
C GLN A 29 18.25 15.20 -3.70
N LEU A 30 17.31 14.83 -2.82
CA LEU A 30 16.39 15.78 -2.18
C LEU A 30 17.02 16.54 -1.01
N PHE A 31 18.03 15.97 -0.36
CA PHE A 31 18.71 16.54 0.80
C PHE A 31 20.24 16.49 0.61
N PRO A 32 20.79 17.21 -0.38
CA PRO A 32 22.21 17.11 -0.75
C PRO A 32 23.16 17.53 0.39
N ASP A 33 22.71 18.41 1.29
CA ASP A 33 23.49 18.85 2.46
C ASP A 33 23.60 17.77 3.56
N HIS A 34 22.84 16.67 3.43
CA HIS A 34 22.86 15.55 4.34
C HIS A 34 23.34 14.28 3.66
N LYS A 35 24.42 13.70 4.21
CA LYS A 35 24.99 12.46 3.68
C LYS A 35 24.06 11.28 3.96
N SER A 36 23.43 10.77 2.91
CA SER A 36 22.66 9.52 2.93
C SER A 36 23.44 8.42 2.22
N PHE A 37 23.56 7.23 2.82
CA PHE A 37 24.38 6.15 2.28
C PHE A 37 23.97 4.78 2.81
N ASN A 38 24.45 3.73 2.11
CA ASN A 38 24.29 2.33 2.50
C ASN A 38 25.65 1.72 2.82
N VAL A 39 25.70 0.82 3.80
CA VAL A 39 26.87 0.00 4.12
C VAL A 39 26.46 -1.48 4.16
N PRO A 40 27.20 -2.41 3.54
CA PRO A 40 26.93 -3.84 3.67
C PRO A 40 27.02 -4.30 5.14
N VAL A 41 26.08 -5.13 5.58
CA VAL A 41 26.10 -5.76 6.93
C VAL A 41 25.51 -7.16 6.83
N SER A 42 26.34 -8.18 7.01
CA SER A 42 26.00 -9.60 7.10
C SER A 42 24.98 -10.04 6.05
N ALA A 43 25.36 -9.81 4.78
CA ALA A 43 24.57 -9.99 3.56
C ALA A 43 23.36 -9.06 3.35
N GLY A 44 22.99 -8.27 4.35
CA GLY A 44 22.05 -7.16 4.26
C GLY A 44 22.74 -5.81 4.04
N ILE A 45 22.01 -4.74 4.34
CA ILE A 45 22.52 -3.37 4.33
C ILE A 45 22.06 -2.59 5.55
N ALA A 46 22.96 -1.80 6.13
CA ALA A 46 22.65 -0.68 6.99
C ALA A 46 22.42 0.56 6.12
N SER A 47 21.23 1.14 6.23
CA SER A 47 20.85 2.36 5.51
C SER A 47 20.80 3.52 6.48
N ILE A 48 21.48 4.63 6.15
CA ILE A 48 21.62 5.82 7.01
C ILE A 48 21.25 7.07 6.19
N THR A 49 20.40 7.90 6.76
CA THR A 49 19.83 9.15 6.20
C THR A 49 19.74 10.22 7.29
N LEU A 50 18.85 11.20 7.11
CA LEU A 50 18.53 12.19 8.14
C LEU A 50 17.95 11.50 9.40
N PRO A 51 18.40 11.88 10.61
CA PRO A 51 17.86 11.35 11.86
C PRO A 51 16.35 11.54 12.01
N SER A 52 15.80 12.62 11.46
CA SER A 52 14.36 12.95 11.50
C SER A 52 13.47 11.92 10.78
N PHE A 53 14.03 11.10 9.89
CA PHE A 53 13.28 10.01 9.25
C PHE A 53 13.16 8.75 10.13
N GLY A 54 13.90 8.69 11.24
CA GLY A 54 13.86 7.59 12.20
C GLY A 54 14.10 6.23 11.54
N ARG A 55 13.62 5.15 12.19
CA ARG A 55 13.82 3.77 11.73
C ARG A 55 13.23 3.42 10.35
N LYS A 56 12.39 4.30 9.77
CA LYS A 56 11.79 4.05 8.45
C LYS A 56 12.84 4.08 7.35
N LEU A 57 13.78 5.02 7.41
CA LEU A 57 14.87 5.18 6.46
C LEU A 57 16.26 4.97 7.08
N ASN A 58 16.31 4.76 8.40
CA ASN A 58 17.52 4.45 9.14
C ASN A 58 17.43 3.05 9.77
N ARG A 59 17.81 2.00 9.03
CA ARG A 59 17.68 0.61 9.52
C ARG A 59 18.61 -0.37 8.83
N ILE A 60 18.75 -1.54 9.42
CA ILE A 60 19.35 -2.72 8.77
C ILE A 60 18.23 -3.58 8.14
N THR A 61 18.45 -4.08 6.93
CA THR A 61 17.51 -4.92 6.17
C THR A 61 18.26 -6.09 5.53
N GLY A 62 17.68 -7.30 5.54
CA GLY A 62 18.30 -8.52 5.01
C GLY A 62 19.40 -9.16 5.87
N TYR A 63 19.48 -8.79 7.15
CA TYR A 63 20.49 -9.29 8.09
C TYR A 63 20.40 -10.81 8.26
N GLY A 64 21.47 -11.54 7.94
CA GLY A 64 21.54 -13.01 8.12
C GLY A 64 20.82 -13.83 7.07
N MET A 65 20.42 -13.23 5.93
CA MET A 65 19.67 -13.94 4.90
C MET A 65 20.52 -14.83 3.96
N LYS A 66 21.86 -14.70 3.97
CA LYS A 66 22.76 -15.49 3.12
C LYS A 66 23.70 -16.43 3.89
N GLY A 67 23.48 -16.59 5.19
CA GLY A 67 24.26 -17.52 6.03
C GLY A 67 24.62 -16.94 7.40
N PRO A 68 25.54 -17.61 8.11
CA PRO A 68 25.94 -17.23 9.45
C PRO A 68 26.52 -15.82 9.55
N VAL A 69 26.30 -15.16 10.69
CA VAL A 69 26.71 -13.78 10.95
C VAL A 69 27.42 -13.66 12.30
N SER A 70 28.35 -12.71 12.40
CA SER A 70 29.01 -12.36 13.68
C SER A 70 28.51 -11.01 14.20
N GLY A 71 28.74 -10.75 15.49
CA GLY A 71 28.40 -9.46 16.11
C GLY A 71 29.35 -8.31 15.73
N GLU A 72 30.43 -8.57 14.99
CA GLU A 72 31.44 -7.56 14.63
C GLU A 72 30.91 -6.56 13.59
N GLU A 73 30.30 -7.06 12.51
CA GLU A 73 29.70 -6.18 11.49
C GLU A 73 28.54 -5.37 12.05
N LEU A 74 27.81 -5.94 13.01
CA LEU A 74 26.75 -5.25 13.72
C LEU A 74 27.30 -4.11 14.59
N ALA A 75 28.44 -4.31 15.26
CA ALA A 75 29.14 -3.26 16.01
C ALA A 75 29.54 -2.08 15.13
N VAL A 76 30.07 -2.39 13.94
CA VAL A 76 30.44 -1.36 12.94
C VAL A 76 29.21 -0.57 12.51
N ALA A 77 28.08 -1.25 12.29
CA ALA A 77 26.82 -0.59 11.96
C ALA A 77 26.39 0.36 13.09
N GLU A 78 26.33 -0.11 14.35
CA GLU A 78 25.96 0.72 15.52
C GLU A 78 26.79 2.00 15.62
N ASP A 79 28.10 1.89 15.45
CA ASP A 79 29.01 3.04 15.44
C ASP A 79 28.70 4.02 14.31
N LEU A 80 28.34 3.53 13.13
CA LEU A 80 27.95 4.37 11.99
C LEU A 80 26.63 5.09 12.26
N PHE A 81 25.60 4.41 12.78
CA PHE A 81 24.34 5.05 13.15
C PHE A 81 24.57 6.16 14.19
N LYS A 82 25.34 5.86 15.24
CA LYS A 82 25.69 6.82 16.30
C LYS A 82 26.45 8.02 15.76
N LYS A 83 27.48 7.81 14.94
CA LYS A 83 28.30 8.89 14.33
C LYS A 83 27.48 9.81 13.43
N ASN A 84 26.39 9.33 12.85
CA ASN A 84 25.49 10.11 11.98
C ASN A 84 24.26 10.66 12.73
N GLY A 85 24.27 10.62 14.07
CA GLY A 85 23.21 11.22 14.89
C GLY A 85 21.89 10.46 14.85
N VAL A 86 21.85 9.23 14.34
CA VAL A 86 20.66 8.38 14.40
C VAL A 86 20.66 7.64 15.73
N ALA A 87 19.82 8.08 16.65
CA ALA A 87 19.74 7.53 18.01
C ALA A 87 19.10 6.13 18.06
N GLU A 88 18.20 5.83 17.12
CA GLU A 88 17.43 4.58 17.11
C GLU A 88 17.75 3.79 15.83
N MET A 89 18.65 2.81 15.97
CA MET A 89 18.89 1.83 14.91
C MET A 89 17.85 0.71 14.98
N GLY A 90 17.08 0.54 13.91
CA GLY A 90 16.14 -0.58 13.78
C GLY A 90 16.70 -1.71 12.92
N ILE A 91 16.28 -2.94 13.19
CA ILE A 91 16.58 -4.12 12.36
C ILE A 91 15.28 -4.87 12.12
N ASN A 92 14.86 -4.97 10.86
CA ASN A 92 13.78 -5.87 10.47
C ASN A 92 14.41 -7.24 10.21
N MET A 93 14.29 -8.15 11.17
CA MET A 93 14.85 -9.50 11.05
C MET A 93 13.80 -10.46 10.49
N CYS A 94 14.18 -11.17 9.42
CA CYS A 94 13.40 -12.30 8.92
C CYS A 94 13.49 -13.50 9.88
N PRO A 95 12.38 -14.16 10.25
CA PRO A 95 12.41 -15.37 11.07
C PRO A 95 13.15 -16.56 10.43
N LEU A 96 13.38 -16.51 9.11
CA LEU A 96 14.13 -17.53 8.36
C LEU A 96 15.60 -17.15 8.12
N ALA A 97 16.07 -16.04 8.69
CA ALA A 97 17.50 -15.72 8.70
C ALA A 97 18.28 -16.81 9.48
N ASP A 98 19.59 -16.88 9.24
CA ASP A 98 20.45 -17.82 9.94
C ASP A 98 20.32 -17.65 11.48
N PRO A 99 20.23 -18.73 12.28
CA PRO A 99 20.06 -18.65 13.73
C PRO A 99 21.13 -17.82 14.46
N SER A 100 22.34 -17.73 13.90
CA SER A 100 23.41 -16.87 14.43
C SER A 100 23.02 -15.39 14.43
N ALA A 101 22.09 -14.94 13.59
CA ALA A 101 21.62 -13.56 13.58
C ALA A 101 20.91 -13.19 14.88
N LEU A 102 20.03 -14.06 15.38
CA LEU A 102 19.37 -13.83 16.68
C LEU A 102 20.39 -13.84 17.83
N GLN A 103 21.37 -14.75 17.78
CA GLN A 103 22.44 -14.81 18.77
C GLN A 103 23.28 -13.52 18.78
N ALA A 104 23.66 -13.03 17.60
CA ALA A 104 24.40 -11.78 17.45
C ALA A 104 23.61 -10.58 18.00
N LEU A 105 22.32 -10.48 17.69
CA LEU A 105 21.44 -9.43 18.23
C LEU A 105 21.35 -9.48 19.76
N THR A 106 21.02 -10.64 20.33
CA THR A 106 20.86 -10.80 21.78
C THR A 106 22.16 -10.55 22.54
N SER A 107 23.30 -11.02 22.03
CA SER A 107 24.63 -10.80 22.63
C SER A 107 25.02 -9.32 22.74
N ARG A 108 24.41 -8.46 21.92
CA ARG A 108 24.64 -7.01 21.90
C ARG A 108 23.52 -6.19 22.56
N GLY A 109 22.56 -6.86 23.20
CA GLY A 109 21.49 -6.19 23.95
C GLY A 109 20.32 -5.69 23.10
N PHE A 110 20.20 -6.12 21.83
CA PHE A 110 18.98 -5.87 21.06
C PHE A 110 17.81 -6.63 21.69
N PHE A 111 16.66 -5.97 21.75
CA PHE A 111 15.41 -6.55 22.23
C PHE A 111 14.31 -6.36 21.18
N VAL A 112 13.28 -7.20 21.27
CA VAL A 112 12.11 -7.10 20.37
C VAL A 112 11.24 -5.95 20.83
N GLU A 113 11.18 -4.87 20.04
CA GLU A 113 10.36 -3.69 20.33
C GLU A 113 8.94 -3.82 19.76
N ASN A 114 8.78 -4.40 18.57
CA ASN A 114 7.51 -4.58 17.88
C ASN A 114 7.61 -5.67 16.79
N PHE A 115 6.48 -6.00 16.17
CA PHE A 115 6.40 -6.96 15.07
C PHE A 115 5.81 -6.30 13.81
N ILE A 116 6.33 -6.68 12.66
CA ILE A 116 5.78 -6.34 11.34
C ILE A 116 5.60 -7.62 10.52
N ASN A 117 4.47 -7.71 9.79
CA ASN A 117 4.16 -8.86 8.95
C ASN A 117 4.42 -8.54 7.48
N SER A 118 5.13 -9.43 6.80
CA SER A 118 5.28 -9.41 5.34
C SER A 118 4.22 -10.32 4.72
N TYR A 119 3.26 -9.73 4.01
CA TYR A 119 2.21 -10.46 3.29
C TYR A 119 2.60 -10.64 1.84
N ALA A 120 2.49 -11.88 1.34
CA ALA A 120 2.69 -12.19 -0.06
C ALA A 120 1.55 -13.08 -0.55
N ARG A 121 1.26 -12.98 -1.86
CA ARG A 121 0.45 -13.95 -2.59
C ARG A 121 1.00 -14.10 -3.99
N HIS A 122 0.77 -15.25 -4.62
CA HIS A 122 0.98 -15.37 -6.05
C HIS A 122 -0.08 -14.54 -6.78
N LEU A 123 0.35 -13.84 -7.83
CA LEU A 123 -0.57 -13.28 -8.81
C LEU A 123 -1.09 -14.41 -9.70
N THR A 124 -2.35 -14.33 -10.10
CA THR A 124 -3.02 -15.31 -10.95
C THR A 124 -3.82 -14.62 -12.05
N ASP A 125 -4.30 -15.37 -13.04
CA ASP A 125 -5.17 -14.82 -14.09
C ASP A 125 -6.49 -14.25 -13.54
N GLU A 126 -6.88 -14.60 -12.31
CA GLU A 126 -8.01 -13.98 -11.61
C GLU A 126 -7.77 -12.48 -11.39
N ASP A 127 -6.51 -12.07 -11.18
CA ASP A 127 -6.14 -10.67 -10.98
C ASP A 127 -6.29 -9.82 -12.24
N LEU A 128 -6.39 -10.46 -13.42
CA LEU A 128 -6.64 -9.79 -14.69
C LEU A 128 -8.14 -9.54 -14.93
N LYS A 129 -9.03 -10.19 -14.17
CA LYS A 129 -10.47 -10.11 -14.41
C LYS A 129 -11.03 -8.78 -13.95
N VAL A 130 -11.80 -8.15 -14.84
CA VAL A 130 -12.58 -6.95 -14.49
C VAL A 130 -13.73 -7.34 -13.57
N ALA A 131 -13.57 -7.05 -12.28
CA ALA A 131 -14.57 -7.39 -11.26
C ALA A 131 -15.83 -6.52 -11.31
N ALA A 132 -15.67 -5.25 -11.70
CA ALA A 132 -16.76 -4.28 -11.78
C ALA A 132 -16.45 -3.18 -12.81
N SER A 133 -17.50 -2.59 -13.37
CA SER A 133 -17.41 -1.47 -14.30
C SER A 133 -18.52 -0.46 -14.02
N ALA A 134 -18.34 0.74 -14.56
CA ALA A 134 -19.26 1.85 -14.40
C ALA A 134 -19.03 2.90 -15.49
N GLY A 135 -20.07 3.69 -15.80
CA GLY A 135 -20.01 4.81 -16.72
C GLY A 135 -20.30 6.14 -16.03
N MET A 136 -19.86 7.22 -16.67
CA MET A 136 -20.19 8.59 -16.31
C MET A 136 -20.22 9.46 -17.56
N ALA A 137 -21.17 10.39 -17.62
CA ALA A 137 -21.19 11.48 -18.59
C ALA A 137 -21.21 12.80 -17.83
N LEU A 138 -20.44 13.78 -18.32
CA LEU A 138 -20.50 15.16 -17.86
C LEU A 138 -21.41 15.92 -18.82
N ILE A 139 -22.52 16.43 -18.32
CA ILE A 139 -23.61 16.95 -19.17
C ILE A 139 -23.94 18.38 -18.75
N ASP A 140 -23.77 19.33 -19.66
CA ASP A 140 -24.26 20.69 -19.48
C ASP A 140 -25.76 20.76 -19.76
N THR A 141 -26.50 21.43 -18.88
CA THR A 141 -27.94 21.68 -19.03
C THR A 141 -28.21 23.17 -18.95
N SER A 142 -29.43 23.59 -19.33
CA SER A 142 -29.86 24.98 -19.14
C SER A 142 -29.96 25.42 -17.66
N LYS A 143 -29.73 24.50 -16.72
CA LYS A 143 -29.77 24.73 -15.26
C LYS A 143 -28.44 24.41 -14.56
N GLY A 144 -27.35 24.23 -15.32
CA GLY A 144 -26.02 23.89 -14.79
C GLY A 144 -25.59 22.47 -15.14
N GLY A 145 -24.29 22.20 -14.97
CA GLY A 145 -23.68 20.93 -15.29
C GLY A 145 -24.05 19.82 -14.31
N VAL A 146 -24.28 18.61 -14.81
CA VAL A 146 -24.52 17.39 -14.02
C VAL A 146 -23.58 16.26 -14.46
N ALA A 147 -22.86 15.68 -13.50
CA ALA A 147 -22.18 14.40 -13.69
C ALA A 147 -23.19 13.25 -13.55
N HIS A 148 -23.59 12.67 -14.67
CA HIS A 148 -24.56 11.57 -14.70
C HIS A 148 -23.84 10.22 -14.64
N LEU A 149 -24.01 9.50 -13.54
CA LEU A 149 -23.41 8.19 -13.27
C LEU A 149 -24.41 7.09 -13.64
N TYR A 150 -23.96 6.13 -14.45
CA TYR A 150 -24.81 5.05 -14.98
C TYR A 150 -24.01 3.76 -15.18
N ILE A 151 -24.72 2.68 -15.56
CA ILE A 151 -24.19 1.35 -15.92
C ILE A 151 -23.24 0.73 -14.88
N ASP A 152 -23.46 1.01 -13.60
CA ASP A 152 -22.78 0.31 -12.52
C ASP A 152 -23.06 -1.19 -12.62
N SER A 153 -22.02 -2.01 -12.71
CA SER A 153 -22.15 -3.46 -12.72
C SER A 153 -21.00 -4.11 -11.97
N THR A 154 -21.33 -5.08 -11.13
CA THR A 154 -20.37 -5.91 -10.40
C THR A 154 -20.71 -7.37 -10.71
N LEU A 155 -19.71 -8.12 -11.17
CA LEU A 155 -19.83 -9.55 -11.41
C LEU A 155 -20.32 -10.26 -10.13
N PRO A 156 -21.26 -11.23 -10.23
CA PRO A 156 -21.90 -11.88 -9.08
C PRO A 156 -20.93 -12.34 -7.99
N GLU A 157 -19.84 -12.97 -8.37
CA GLU A 157 -18.79 -13.53 -7.52
C GLU A 157 -17.95 -12.48 -6.77
N TYR A 158 -18.02 -11.21 -7.20
CA TYR A 158 -17.33 -10.06 -6.60
C TYR A 158 -18.25 -9.13 -5.78
N ARG A 159 -19.53 -9.47 -5.65
CA ARG A 159 -20.50 -8.67 -4.87
C ARG A 159 -20.18 -8.70 -3.37
N GLY A 160 -20.65 -7.68 -2.64
CA GLY A 160 -20.43 -7.56 -1.20
C GLY A 160 -19.03 -7.08 -0.78
N ARG A 161 -18.13 -6.83 -1.75
CA ARG A 161 -16.73 -6.42 -1.50
C ARG A 161 -16.49 -4.90 -1.59
N GLY A 162 -17.55 -4.10 -1.57
CA GLY A 162 -17.46 -2.63 -1.62
C GLY A 162 -17.17 -2.00 -3.00
N LEU A 163 -17.05 -2.81 -4.07
CA LEU A 163 -16.65 -2.34 -5.41
C LEU A 163 -17.55 -1.25 -5.99
N GLN A 164 -18.88 -1.36 -5.85
CA GLN A 164 -19.80 -0.33 -6.35
C GLN A 164 -19.54 1.03 -5.67
N VAL A 165 -19.33 1.05 -4.35
CA VAL A 165 -19.05 2.28 -3.60
C VAL A 165 -17.71 2.88 -4.03
N ALA A 166 -16.69 2.04 -4.28
CA ALA A 166 -15.40 2.49 -4.81
C ALA A 166 -15.55 3.15 -6.19
N LEU A 167 -16.32 2.55 -7.10
CA LEU A 167 -16.60 3.11 -8.42
C LEU A 167 -17.41 4.43 -8.35
N LEU A 168 -18.38 4.53 -7.44
CA LEU A 168 -19.11 5.79 -7.18
C LEU A 168 -18.14 6.89 -6.73
N LYS A 169 -17.31 6.64 -5.72
CA LYS A 169 -16.36 7.62 -5.18
C LYS A 169 -15.34 8.08 -6.23
N THR A 170 -14.86 7.15 -7.06
CA THR A 170 -13.90 7.47 -8.14
C THR A 170 -14.52 8.45 -9.13
N ARG A 171 -15.72 8.14 -9.64
CA ARG A 171 -16.43 9.02 -10.58
C ARG A 171 -16.80 10.37 -9.98
N LEU A 172 -17.18 10.42 -8.70
CA LEU A 172 -17.40 11.69 -7.98
C LEU A 172 -16.13 12.55 -7.92
N ALA A 173 -14.97 11.95 -7.64
CA ALA A 173 -13.70 12.67 -7.62
C ALA A 173 -13.35 13.22 -9.02
N ASP A 174 -13.58 12.43 -10.07
CA ASP A 174 -13.32 12.86 -11.45
C ASP A 174 -14.28 13.97 -11.90
N ALA A 175 -15.57 13.87 -11.55
CA ALA A 175 -16.55 14.94 -11.77
C ALA A 175 -16.12 16.25 -11.08
N ARG A 176 -15.66 16.17 -9.83
CA ARG A 176 -15.20 17.37 -9.11
C ARG A 176 -13.96 17.98 -9.74
N LYS A 177 -13.00 17.16 -10.17
CA LYS A 177 -11.82 17.65 -10.91
C LYS A 177 -12.19 18.33 -12.22
N ALA A 178 -13.26 17.88 -12.87
CA ALA A 178 -13.80 18.51 -14.07
C ALA A 178 -14.66 19.76 -13.80
N GLY A 179 -14.77 20.21 -12.53
CA GLY A 179 -15.48 21.44 -12.16
C GLY A 179 -16.99 21.26 -11.96
N PHE A 180 -17.52 20.03 -12.04
CA PHE A 180 -18.93 19.78 -11.79
C PHE A 180 -19.23 19.80 -10.29
N GLU A 181 -20.38 20.37 -9.91
CA GLU A 181 -20.83 20.51 -8.52
C GLU A 181 -21.98 19.56 -8.16
N LEU A 182 -22.66 19.02 -9.18
CA LEU A 182 -23.80 18.13 -9.00
C LEU A 182 -23.56 16.80 -9.70
N ALA A 183 -23.76 15.70 -8.98
CA ALA A 183 -23.77 14.35 -9.52
C ALA A 183 -25.14 13.72 -9.38
N SER A 184 -25.51 12.86 -10.34
CA SER A 184 -26.77 12.13 -10.33
C SER A 184 -26.54 10.65 -10.63
N VAL A 185 -27.34 9.80 -9.99
CA VAL A 185 -27.38 8.36 -10.21
C VAL A 185 -28.80 7.88 -9.94
N GLN A 186 -29.24 6.83 -10.62
CA GLN A 186 -30.57 6.27 -10.45
C GLN A 186 -30.50 4.80 -10.04
N ALA A 187 -31.38 4.40 -9.14
CA ALA A 187 -31.54 3.01 -8.71
C ALA A 187 -33.02 2.72 -8.45
N ARG A 188 -33.39 1.43 -8.54
CA ARG A 188 -34.75 0.98 -8.20
C ARG A 188 -34.95 1.12 -6.69
N PRO A 189 -36.07 1.70 -6.22
CA PRO A 189 -36.35 1.81 -4.79
C PRO A 189 -36.22 0.49 -4.05
N GLY A 190 -35.59 0.54 -2.86
CA GLY A 190 -35.42 -0.61 -1.97
C GLY A 190 -34.34 -1.61 -2.37
N ASN A 191 -33.65 -1.42 -3.50
CA ASN A 191 -32.59 -2.34 -3.92
C ASN A 191 -31.26 -2.10 -3.17
N GLY A 192 -30.30 -3.03 -3.30
CA GLY A 192 -28.99 -2.91 -2.67
C GLY A 192 -28.17 -1.69 -3.15
N SER A 193 -28.42 -1.21 -4.38
CA SER A 193 -27.74 -0.05 -4.94
C SER A 193 -28.13 1.24 -4.21
N CYS A 194 -29.38 1.41 -3.77
CA CYS A 194 -29.80 2.58 -2.99
C CYS A 194 -28.91 2.79 -1.75
N ARG A 195 -28.69 1.73 -0.96
CA ARG A 195 -27.83 1.78 0.22
C ARG A 195 -26.38 2.16 -0.11
N ASN A 196 -25.87 1.66 -1.24
CA ASN A 196 -24.50 1.96 -1.67
C ASN A 196 -24.36 3.40 -2.18
N ILE A 197 -25.39 3.92 -2.87
CA ILE A 197 -25.49 5.31 -3.33
C ILE A 197 -25.52 6.25 -2.13
N GLU A 198 -26.36 5.98 -1.13
CA GLU A 198 -26.42 6.79 0.10
C GLU A 198 -25.08 6.75 0.87
N ARG A 199 -24.46 5.57 1.02
CA ARG A 199 -23.11 5.43 1.62
C ARG A 199 -22.01 6.18 0.86
N ALA A 200 -22.21 6.45 -0.42
CA ALA A 200 -21.30 7.27 -1.22
C ALA A 200 -21.56 8.78 -1.05
N GLY A 201 -22.51 9.19 -0.21
CA GLY A 201 -22.79 10.59 0.12
C GLY A 201 -23.92 11.22 -0.69
N PHE A 202 -24.64 10.44 -1.50
CA PHE A 202 -25.83 10.95 -2.19
C PHE A 202 -27.03 11.02 -1.25
N SER A 203 -27.93 11.98 -1.50
CA SER A 203 -29.27 12.02 -0.90
C SER A 203 -30.34 11.77 -1.95
N LEU A 204 -31.47 11.18 -1.55
CA LEU A 204 -32.61 10.98 -2.45
C LEU A 204 -33.20 12.35 -2.85
N ALA A 205 -33.02 12.76 -4.10
CA ALA A 205 -33.59 14.01 -4.60
C ALA A 205 -35.10 13.89 -4.88
N TYR A 206 -35.52 12.85 -5.60
CA TYR A 206 -36.92 12.53 -5.90
C TYR A 206 -37.04 11.13 -6.52
N THR A 207 -38.26 10.59 -6.59
CA THR A 207 -38.57 9.29 -7.20
C THR A 207 -39.36 9.48 -8.49
N LYS A 208 -38.92 8.82 -9.58
CA LYS A 208 -39.66 8.80 -10.86
C LYS A 208 -40.57 7.58 -10.94
N THR A 209 -41.79 7.77 -11.44
CA THR A 209 -42.73 6.67 -11.74
C THR A 209 -42.52 6.17 -13.18
N TRP A 210 -42.43 4.86 -13.36
CA TRP A 210 -42.35 4.23 -14.68
C TRP A 210 -43.75 3.80 -15.15
N PHE A 211 -44.20 4.33 -16.28
CA PHE A 211 -45.48 3.97 -16.89
C PHE A 211 -45.26 3.06 -18.11
N ALA A 212 -46.08 2.01 -18.25
CA ALA A 212 -46.05 1.12 -19.41
C ALA A 212 -47.49 0.81 -19.85
N LYS A 213 -47.71 0.72 -21.17
CA LYS A 213 -49.04 0.48 -21.78
C LYS A 213 -49.51 -0.97 -21.66
N SER A 214 -48.60 -1.90 -21.34
CA SER A 214 -48.90 -3.30 -21.04
C SER A 214 -47.83 -3.88 -20.12
N LYS A 215 -48.19 -4.90 -19.32
CA LYS A 215 -47.22 -5.73 -18.61
C LYS A 215 -46.63 -6.71 -19.63
N LYS A 216 -45.30 -6.76 -19.75
CA LYS A 216 -44.61 -7.90 -20.35
C LYS A 216 -44.61 -9.05 -19.36
#